data_AF-A0A968XXU5-F1
#
_entry.id   AF-A0A968XXU5-F1
#
_cell.length_a   1.000
_cell.length_b   1.000
_cell.length_c   1.000
_cell.angle_alpha   90.00
_cell.angle_beta   90.00
_cell.angle_gamma   90.00
#
_symmetry.space_group_name_H-M   'P 1'
#
loop_
_entity.id
_entity.type
_entity.pdbx_description
1 polymer ?
#
loop_
_entity_poly.entity_id
_entity_poly.type
_entity_poly.pdbx_seq_one_letter_code
_entity_poly.pdbx_strand_id
1 'polypeptide(L)'
;MSRSNLTHLVDRLEKAGLLDRERCPSDRRGTYAVLTEAGLAMQQQMWAVYSEGIAQYFGCHLSDEELEVMQRVLERMLKAVCE
;
A
#
# COMPACT_ATOMS: atom_id res chain seq x y z
N MET A 1 -11.90 4.66 1.62
CA MET A 1 -12.40 3.93 0.43
C MET A 1 -13.59 3.08 0.83
N SER A 2 -14.63 2.95 0.00
CA SER A 2 -15.74 2.00 0.28
C SER A 2 -15.32 0.56 -0.06
N ARG A 3 -16.00 -0.43 0.52
CA ARG A 3 -15.76 -1.86 0.22
C ARG A 3 -15.95 -2.16 -1.28
N SER A 4 -16.99 -1.62 -1.90
CA SER A 4 -17.25 -1.82 -3.34
C SER A 4 -16.15 -1.23 -4.22
N ASN A 5 -15.61 -0.06 -3.86
CA ASN A 5 -14.52 0.55 -4.62
C ASN A 5 -13.23 -0.28 -4.54
N LEU A 6 -12.98 -0.91 -3.39
CA LEU A 6 -11.83 -1.81 -3.24
C LEU A 6 -11.99 -3.07 -4.10
N THR A 7 -13.17 -3.69 -4.11
CA THR A 7 -13.44 -4.85 -4.97
C THR A 7 -13.20 -4.53 -6.44
N HIS A 8 -13.71 -3.40 -6.93
CA HIS A 8 -13.50 -2.98 -8.31
C HIS A 8 -12.04 -2.69 -8.65
N LEU A 9 -11.27 -2.15 -7.69
CA LEU A 9 -9.83 -1.95 -7.87
C LEU A 9 -9.11 -3.29 -8.00
N VAL A 10 -9.39 -4.25 -7.11
CA VAL A 10 -8.80 -5.59 -7.15
C VAL A 10 -9.17 -6.29 -8.47
N ASP A 11 -10.43 -6.24 -8.90
CA ASP A 11 -10.87 -6.83 -10.18
C ASP A 11 -10.10 -6.27 -11.38
N ARG A 12 -9.81 -4.96 -11.37
CA ARG A 12 -9.04 -4.33 -12.46
C ARG A 12 -7.59 -4.76 -12.47
N LEU A 13 -6.97 -4.85 -11.30
CA LEU A 13 -5.58 -5.28 -11.15
C LEU A 13 -5.40 -6.76 -11.49
N GLU A 14 -6.36 -7.61 -11.10
CA GLU A 14 -6.41 -9.03 -11.49
C GLU A 14 -6.60 -9.18 -13.00
N LYS A 15 -7.54 -8.44 -13.62
CA LYS A 15 -7.72 -8.43 -15.09
C LYS A 15 -6.47 -7.96 -15.84
N ALA A 16 -5.64 -7.13 -15.22
CA ALA A 16 -4.37 -6.67 -15.79
C ALA A 16 -3.21 -7.65 -15.54
N GLY A 17 -3.44 -8.77 -14.84
CA GLY A 17 -2.41 -9.78 -14.52
C GLY A 17 -1.43 -9.35 -13.43
N LEU A 18 -1.78 -8.34 -12.63
CA LEU A 18 -0.91 -7.77 -11.59
C LEU A 18 -1.18 -8.36 -10.20
N LEU A 19 -2.36 -8.95 -10.01
CA LEU A 19 -2.77 -9.62 -8.78
C LEU A 19 -3.40 -10.97 -9.10
N ASP A 20 -3.27 -11.90 -8.18
CA ASP A 20 -4.04 -13.14 -8.10
C ASP A 20 -4.84 -13.18 -6.80
N ARG A 21 -5.97 -13.91 -6.84
CA ARG A 21 -6.78 -14.21 -5.65
C ARG A 21 -6.46 -15.60 -5.11
N GLU A 22 -5.88 -15.64 -3.92
CA GLU A 22 -5.60 -16.89 -3.21
C GLU A 22 -6.62 -17.14 -2.10
N ARG A 23 -6.98 -18.40 -1.87
CA ARG A 23 -7.87 -18.75 -0.75
C ARG A 23 -7.16 -18.50 0.57
N CYS A 24 -7.86 -17.85 1.50
CA CYS A 24 -7.37 -17.70 2.86
C CYS A 24 -7.36 -19.07 3.56
N PRO A 25 -6.20 -19.59 4.02
CA PRO A 25 -6.13 -20.91 4.66
C PRO A 25 -6.91 -20.98 5.98
N SER A 26 -7.05 -19.86 6.68
CA SER A 26 -7.68 -19.75 8.00
C SER A 26 -9.14 -19.28 7.96
N ASP A 27 -9.62 -18.73 6.84
CA ASP A 27 -11.01 -18.29 6.68
C ASP A 27 -11.55 -18.68 5.29
N ARG A 28 -12.51 -19.61 5.27
CA ARG A 28 -13.15 -20.09 4.03
C ARG A 28 -13.96 -19.03 3.29
N ARG A 29 -14.27 -17.89 3.93
CA ARG A 29 -14.97 -16.76 3.31
C ARG A 29 -14.02 -15.67 2.79
N GLY A 30 -12.74 -15.77 3.12
CA GLY A 30 -11.72 -14.80 2.76
C GLY A 30 -10.89 -15.21 1.54
N THR A 31 -10.41 -14.21 0.81
CA THR A 31 -9.34 -14.36 -0.19
C THR A 31 -8.26 -13.33 0.07
N TYR A 32 -7.03 -13.69 -0.25
CA TYR A 32 -5.90 -12.76 -0.29
C TYR A 32 -5.75 -12.25 -1.72
N ALA A 33 -5.49 -10.95 -1.85
CA ALA A 33 -4.99 -10.38 -3.09
C ALA A 33 -3.46 -10.42 -3.03
N VAL A 34 -2.85 -11.22 -3.91
CA VAL A 34 -1.42 -11.50 -3.92
C VAL A 34 -0.83 -10.91 -5.19
N LEU A 35 0.30 -10.18 -5.09
CA LEU A 35 0.98 -9.65 -6.28
C LEU A 35 1.57 -10.79 -7.10
N THR A 36 1.34 -10.75 -8.41
CA THR A 36 2.07 -11.59 -9.36
C THR A 36 3.50 -11.05 -9.52
N GLU A 37 4.37 -11.79 -10.21
CA GLU A 37 5.70 -11.28 -10.58
C GLU A 37 5.60 -9.98 -11.40
N ALA A 38 4.63 -9.88 -12.31
CA ALA A 38 4.37 -8.67 -13.08
C ALA A 38 3.87 -7.52 -12.18
N GLY A 39 3.02 -7.84 -11.20
CA GLY A 39 2.57 -6.89 -10.18
C GLY A 39 3.72 -6.33 -9.34
N LEU A 40 4.63 -7.19 -8.87
CA LEU A 40 5.83 -6.80 -8.14
C LEU A 40 6.76 -5.93 -8.99
N ALA A 41 7.00 -6.31 -10.24
CA ALA A 41 7.82 -5.52 -11.16
C ALA A 41 7.23 -4.12 -11.41
N MET A 42 5.91 -4.04 -11.61
CA MET A 42 5.22 -2.75 -11.74
C MET A 42 5.34 -1.91 -10.46
N GLN A 43 5.14 -2.52 -9.29
CA GLN A 43 5.24 -1.83 -8.01
C GLN A 43 6.65 -1.25 -7.78
N GLN A 44 7.70 -1.97 -8.16
CA GLN A 44 9.07 -1.47 -8.11
C GLN A 44 9.30 -0.28 -9.06
N GLN A 45 8.79 -0.35 -10.29
CA GLN A 45 8.87 0.78 -11.24
C GLN A 45 8.13 2.01 -10.71
N MET A 46 6.95 1.82 -10.12
CA MET A 46 6.19 2.90 -9.50
C MET A 46 6.96 3.51 -8.33
N TRP A 47 7.59 2.69 -7.48
CA TRP A 47 8.33 3.17 -6.31
C TRP A 47 9.46 4.14 -6.68
N ALA A 48 10.11 3.98 -7.83
CA ALA A 48 11.13 4.92 -8.30
C ALA A 48 10.55 6.35 -8.46
N VAL A 49 9.30 6.47 -8.94
CA VAL A 49 8.62 7.76 -9.09
C VAL A 49 8.08 8.28 -7.76
N TYR A 50 7.45 7.40 -6.97
CA TYR A 50 6.87 7.79 -5.68
C TYR A 50 7.94 8.23 -4.68
N SER A 51 9.08 7.54 -4.62
CA SER A 51 10.15 7.86 -3.66
C SER A 51 10.79 9.21 -3.96
N GLU A 52 10.96 9.57 -5.24
CA GLU A 52 11.42 10.90 -5.64
C GLU A 52 10.43 11.99 -5.18
N GLY A 53 9.12 11.79 -5.40
CA GLY A 53 8.11 12.72 -4.93
C GLY A 53 8.11 12.88 -3.39
N ILE A 54 8.26 11.79 -2.64
CA ILE A 54 8.35 11.84 -1.17
C ILE A 54 9.58 12.64 -0.74
N ALA A 55 10.74 12.39 -1.35
CA ALA A 55 11.96 13.12 -1.05
C ALA A 55 11.83 14.61 -1.38
N GLN A 56 11.21 14.94 -2.51
CA GLN A 56 11.04 16.31 -2.99
C GLN A 56 10.06 17.13 -2.13
N TYR A 57 8.94 16.54 -1.70
CA TYR A 57 7.88 17.29 -1.03
C TYR A 57 7.91 17.18 0.49
N PHE A 58 8.62 16.19 1.05
CA PHE A 58 8.72 15.98 2.49
C PHE A 58 10.17 15.90 2.95
N GLY A 59 10.96 15.00 2.35
CA GLY A 59 12.31 14.68 2.83
C GLY A 59 13.28 15.87 2.85
N CYS A 60 13.23 16.74 1.84
CA CYS A 60 14.11 17.91 1.78
C CYS A 60 13.69 19.08 2.70
N HIS A 61 12.52 18.98 3.35
CA HIS A 61 11.94 20.04 4.17
C HIS A 61 11.93 19.73 5.66
N LEU A 62 12.37 18.53 6.06
CA LEU A 62 12.34 18.07 7.44
C LEU A 62 13.73 17.61 7.86
N SER A 63 14.16 17.99 9.06
CA SER A 63 15.35 17.38 9.67
C SER A 63 15.07 15.92 10.05
N ASP A 64 16.13 15.14 10.32
CA ASP A 64 15.99 13.77 10.78
C ASP A 64 15.16 13.69 12.08
N GLU A 65 15.35 14.64 13.01
CA GLU A 65 14.56 14.71 14.25
C GLU A 65 13.07 15.02 13.98
N GLU A 66 12.77 15.89 13.01
CA GLU A 66 11.39 16.21 12.63
C GLU A 66 10.71 15.03 11.93
N LEU A 67 11.43 14.30 11.09
CA LEU A 67 10.96 13.06 10.47
C LEU A 67 10.61 12.01 11.53
N GLU A 68 11.45 11.84 12.56
CA GLU A 68 11.15 10.93 13.66
C GLU A 68 9.89 11.35 14.44
N VAL A 69 9.70 12.66 14.69
CA VAL A 69 8.48 13.16 15.34
C VAL A 69 7.26 12.85 14.48
N MET A 70 7.33 13.13 13.17
CA MET A 70 6.25 12.87 12.22
C MET A 70 5.89 11.38 12.19
N GLN A 71 6.89 10.49 12.12
CA GLN A 71 6.68 9.04 12.16
C GLN A 71 5.94 8.64 13.45
N ARG A 72 6.40 9.07 14.62
CA ARG A 72 5.74 8.74 15.91
C ARG A 72 4.29 9.21 15.97
N VAL A 73 4.00 10.39 15.44
CA VAL A 73 2.63 10.93 15.41
C VAL A 73 1.74 10.09 14.48
N LEU A 74 2.21 9.78 13.27
CA LEU A 74 1.47 8.97 12.30
C LEU A 74 1.22 7.54 12.81
N GLU A 75 2.20 6.92 13.47
CA GLU A 75 2.05 5.60 14.09
C GLU A 75 0.98 5.59 15.18
N ARG A 76 0.90 6.64 16.00
CA ARG A 76 -0.14 6.77 17.02
C ARG A 76 -1.53 6.90 16.38
N MET A 77 -1.65 7.69 15.31
CA MET A 77 -2.91 7.82 14.57
C MET A 77 -3.32 6.48 13.93
N LEU A 78 -2.37 5.73 13.37
CA LEU A 78 -2.64 4.42 12.76
C LEU A 78 -3.18 3.43 13.80
N LYS A 79 -2.59 3.39 15.00
CA LYS A 79 -3.07 2.53 16.10
C LYS A 79 -4.52 2.87 16.47
N ALA A 80 -4.86 4.15 16.57
CA ALA A 80 -6.21 4.60 16.90
C ALA A 80 -7.28 4.27 15.83
N VAL A 81 -6.89 4.01 14.58
CA VAL A 81 -7.82 3.61 13.50
C VAL A 81 -8.00 2.09 13.42
N CYS A 82 -7.04 1.32 13.93
CA CYS A 82 -7.08 -0.14 13.95
C CYS A 82 -7.74 -0.73 15.20
N GLU A 83 -8.05 0.10 16.20
CA GLU A 83 -8.89 -0.19 17.37
C GLU A 83 -10.37 0.14 17.11
#